data_AF-A0A1C7M3U8-F1
#
_entry.id   AF-A0A1C7M3U8-F1
#
_cell.length_a   1.000
_cell.length_b   1.000
_cell.length_c   1.000
_cell.angle_alpha   90.00
_cell.angle_beta   90.00
_cell.angle_gamma   90.00
#
_symmetry.space_group_name_H-M   'P 1'
#
loop_
_entity.id
_entity.type
_entity.pdbx_description
1 polymer ?
#
loop_
_entity_poly.entity_id
_entity_poly.type
_entity_poly.pdbx_seq_one_letter_code
_entity_poly.pdbx_strand_id
1 'polypeptide(L)'
;MLFARLLATTRLFSTSAVSQLYKLKTHQGTKKRWRSIASGVFKRGKAGHKHLNVSKSPSRKNRLGQTAYSHGSQTPRLKKLLPYVSVPYPKNVN
;
A
#
# COMPACT_ATOMS: atom_id res chain seq x y z
N MET A 1 -13.22 -64.20 9.75
CA MET A 1 -12.10 -63.34 9.32
C MET A 1 -12.52 -61.88 9.46
N LEU A 2 -12.09 -61.23 10.54
CA LEU A 2 -12.37 -59.82 10.86
C LEU A 2 -11.01 -59.18 11.17
N PHE A 3 -10.41 -58.50 10.19
CA PHE A 3 -9.22 -57.70 10.42
C PHE A 3 -9.55 -56.22 10.22
N ALA A 4 -9.30 -55.49 11.32
CA ALA A 4 -9.66 -54.11 11.55
C ALA A 4 -9.01 -53.15 10.55
N ARG A 5 -9.77 -52.12 10.18
CA ARG A 5 -9.28 -50.94 9.45
C ARG A 5 -8.19 -50.27 10.27
N LEU A 6 -6.97 -50.26 9.74
CA LEU A 6 -5.85 -49.49 10.27
C LEU A 6 -6.16 -47.98 10.18
N LEU A 7 -5.97 -47.32 11.31
CA LEU A 7 -6.09 -45.88 11.53
C LEU A 7 -5.12 -45.10 10.64
N ALA A 8 -5.64 -44.32 9.70
CA ALA A 8 -4.87 -43.26 9.07
C ALA A 8 -5.03 -41.98 9.91
N THR A 9 -3.95 -41.59 10.58
CA THR A 9 -3.77 -40.39 11.38
C THR A 9 -4.34 -39.15 10.69
N THR A 10 -5.37 -38.55 11.29
CA THR A 10 -5.89 -37.25 10.89
C THR A 10 -4.79 -36.21 11.10
N ARG A 11 -4.44 -35.47 10.03
CA ARG A 11 -3.52 -34.34 10.13
C ARG A 11 -4.16 -33.30 11.07
N LEU A 12 -3.51 -33.06 12.22
CA LEU A 12 -3.88 -32.07 13.21
C LEU A 12 -3.67 -30.66 12.64
N PHE A 13 -4.57 -30.19 11.78
CA PHE A 13 -4.63 -28.78 11.43
C PHE A 13 -5.24 -28.05 12.63
N SER A 14 -4.36 -27.50 13.48
CA SER A 14 -4.72 -26.77 14.69
C SER A 14 -5.85 -25.76 14.43
N THR A 15 -6.96 -25.92 15.14
CA THR A 15 -8.12 -25.01 15.19
C THR A 15 -7.99 -23.96 16.29
N SER A 16 -6.78 -23.66 16.78
CA SER A 16 -6.61 -22.52 17.68
C SER A 16 -7.03 -21.25 16.94
N ALA A 17 -8.13 -20.63 17.36
CA ALA A 17 -8.55 -19.35 16.83
C ALA A 17 -7.40 -18.35 17.04
N VAL A 18 -6.69 -18.00 15.97
CA VAL A 18 -5.71 -16.92 16.03
C VAL A 18 -6.48 -15.70 16.48
N SER A 19 -6.23 -15.22 17.69
CA SER A 19 -6.74 -13.94 18.17
C SER A 19 -6.07 -12.85 17.32
N GLN A 20 -6.58 -12.65 16.11
CA GLN A 20 -6.12 -11.59 15.24
C GLN A 20 -6.66 -10.29 15.83
N LEU A 21 -5.86 -9.69 16.72
CA LEU A 21 -6.01 -8.30 17.11
C LEU A 21 -6.26 -7.50 15.83
N TYR A 22 -7.41 -6.84 15.73
CA TYR A 22 -7.81 -6.10 14.54
C TYR A 22 -6.78 -4.98 14.29
N LYS A 23 -5.87 -5.19 13.32
CA LYS A 23 -4.90 -4.18 12.91
C LYS A 23 -5.38 -3.45 11.67
N LEU A 24 -5.19 -2.13 11.64
CA LEU A 24 -5.44 -1.35 10.43
C LEU A 24 -4.51 -1.83 9.31
N LYS A 25 -5.06 -2.05 8.11
CA LYS A 25 -4.28 -2.49 6.95
C LYS A 25 -4.00 -1.31 6.03
N THR A 26 -2.75 -1.20 5.58
CA THR A 26 -2.39 -0.21 4.56
C THR A 26 -3.03 -0.55 3.23
N HIS A 27 -3.67 0.44 2.60
CA HIS A 27 -4.20 0.28 1.24
C HIS A 27 -3.05 0.20 0.23
N GLN A 28 -2.81 -1.01 -0.30
CA GLN A 28 -1.65 -1.29 -1.15
C GLN A 28 -1.67 -0.49 -2.46
N GLY A 29 -2.86 -0.26 -3.04
CA GLY A 29 -3.01 0.53 -4.26
C GLY A 29 -2.54 1.98 -4.08
N THR A 30 -2.80 2.57 -2.91
CA THR A 30 -2.34 3.92 -2.56
C THR A 30 -0.84 3.89 -2.27
N LYS A 31 -0.36 2.89 -1.51
CA LYS A 31 1.07 2.73 -1.17
C LYS A 31 1.95 2.63 -2.42
N LYS A 32 1.47 2.01 -3.51
CA LYS A 32 2.23 1.89 -4.76
C LYS A 32 2.36 3.23 -5.51
N ARG A 33 1.35 4.10 -5.41
CA ARG A 33 1.21 5.31 -6.23
C ARG A 33 1.70 6.58 -5.53
N TRP A 34 1.64 6.62 -4.21
CA TRP A 34 1.96 7.79 -3.38
C TRP A 34 3.11 7.49 -2.43
N ARG A 35 3.95 8.51 -2.19
CA ARG A 35 5.05 8.45 -1.21
C ARG A 35 4.94 9.63 -0.26
N SER A 36 5.06 9.40 1.04
CA SER A 36 5.15 10.48 2.02
C SER A 36 6.50 11.19 1.90
N ILE A 37 6.50 12.49 2.21
CA ILE A 37 7.73 13.27 2.39
C ILE A 37 7.75 13.85 3.81
N ALA A 38 8.92 14.31 4.26
CA ALA A 38 9.13 14.79 5.63
C ALA A 38 8.19 15.95 6.02
N SER A 39 7.79 16.79 5.06
CA SER A 39 6.87 17.90 5.30
C SER A 39 5.40 17.48 5.50
N GLY A 40 5.10 16.18 5.52
CA GLY A 40 3.75 15.67 5.82
C GLY A 40 2.77 15.68 4.65
N VAL A 41 3.23 16.09 3.46
CA VAL A 41 2.50 15.91 2.19
C VAL A 41 2.97 14.66 1.44
N PHE A 42 2.29 14.33 0.35
CA PHE A 42 2.62 13.15 -0.47
C PHE A 42 3.03 13.56 -1.87
N LYS A 43 3.98 12.84 -2.46
CA LYS A 43 4.42 12.97 -3.85
C LYS A 43 3.90 11.84 -4.73
N ARG A 44 3.68 12.13 -6.01
CA ARG A 44 3.26 11.20 -7.08
C ARG A 44 3.75 11.63 -8.46
N GLY A 45 3.66 10.73 -9.44
CA GLY A 45 3.76 11.08 -10.86
C GLY A 45 2.49 11.75 -11.40
N LYS A 46 2.63 12.59 -12.43
CA LYS A 46 1.49 13.16 -13.17
C LYS A 46 0.94 12.15 -14.18
N ALA A 47 -0.36 12.23 -14.44
CA ALA A 47 -1.04 11.36 -15.39
C ALA A 47 -0.83 11.85 -16.84
N GLY A 48 -1.00 10.96 -17.82
CA GLY A 48 -1.02 11.34 -19.24
C GLY A 48 0.34 11.44 -19.94
N HIS A 49 1.42 10.96 -19.32
CA HIS A 49 2.78 10.99 -19.91
C HIS A 49 3.19 9.69 -20.64
N LYS A 50 2.37 8.63 -20.57
CA LYS A 50 2.79 7.28 -21.01
C LYS A 50 2.58 6.98 -22.50
N HIS A 51 1.47 7.42 -23.09
CA HIS A 51 1.12 7.16 -24.49
C HIS A 51 0.60 8.43 -25.18
N LEU A 52 0.54 8.42 -26.53
CA LEU A 52 0.13 9.55 -27.36
C LEU A 52 0.97 10.82 -27.11
N ASN A 53 2.29 10.66 -26.98
CA ASN A 53 3.19 11.78 -26.73
C ASN A 53 3.54 12.58 -27.99
N VAL A 54 3.25 12.03 -29.17
CA VAL A 54 3.49 12.66 -30.47
C VAL A 54 2.64 13.92 -30.63
N SER A 55 1.36 13.88 -30.27
CA SER A 55 0.44 15.04 -30.35
C SER A 55 0.61 16.07 -29.23
N LYS A 56 1.49 15.82 -28.26
CA LYS A 56 1.70 16.73 -27.13
C LYS A 56 2.89 17.65 -27.41
N SER A 57 2.71 18.95 -27.17
CA SER A 57 3.80 19.92 -27.24
C SER A 57 4.96 19.52 -26.30
N PRO A 58 6.22 19.86 -26.65
CA PRO A 58 7.37 19.62 -25.78
C PRO A 58 7.19 20.20 -24.37
N SER A 59 6.61 21.41 -24.27
CA SER A 59 6.33 22.06 -22.98
C SER A 59 5.35 21.26 -22.11
N ARG A 60 4.32 20.66 -22.72
CA ARG A 60 3.37 19.79 -22.02
C ARG A 60 4.05 18.50 -21.56
N LYS A 61 4.88 17.87 -22.40
CA LYS A 61 5.63 16.65 -22.02
C LYS A 61 6.54 16.92 -20.82
N ASN A 62 7.30 18.02 -20.83
CA ASN A 62 8.17 18.41 -19.73
C ASN A 62 7.38 18.62 -18.44
N ARG A 63 6.26 19.36 -18.50
CA ARG A 63 5.39 19.58 -17.33
C ARG A 63 4.82 18.28 -16.76
N LEU A 64 4.46 17.32 -17.60
CA LEU A 64 3.93 16.01 -17.21
C LEU A 64 5.01 15.05 -16.68
N GLY A 65 6.27 15.22 -17.06
CA GLY A 65 7.39 14.47 -16.51
C GLY A 65 7.73 14.84 -15.05
N GLN A 66 7.33 16.04 -14.61
CA GLN A 66 7.59 16.51 -13.24
C GLN A 66 6.74 15.81 -12.18
N THR A 67 7.27 15.76 -10.96
CA THR A 67 6.55 15.26 -9.77
C THR A 67 5.38 16.19 -9.42
N ALA A 68 4.28 15.62 -8.94
CA ALA A 68 3.15 16.35 -8.38
C ALA A 68 2.97 16.02 -6.90
N TYR A 69 2.50 17.01 -6.14
CA TYR A 69 2.21 16.87 -4.72
C TYR A 69 0.72 16.67 -4.47
N SER A 70 0.37 16.16 -3.29
CA SER A 70 -1.01 16.05 -2.84
C SER A 70 -1.60 17.43 -2.56
N HIS A 71 -2.83 17.64 -2.97
CA HIS A 71 -3.58 18.84 -2.63
C HIS A 71 -4.07 18.80 -1.18
N GLY A 72 -4.41 19.96 -0.60
CA GLY A 72 -4.86 20.08 0.79
C GLY A 72 -6.04 19.15 1.13
N SER A 73 -6.97 18.97 0.20
CA SER A 73 -8.12 18.06 0.36
C SER A 73 -7.82 16.56 0.21
N GLN A 74 -6.68 16.21 -0.42
CA GLN A 74 -6.26 14.83 -0.66
C GLN A 74 -5.44 14.29 0.51
N THR A 75 -4.60 15.14 1.12
CA THR A 75 -3.70 14.76 2.21
C THR A 75 -4.41 14.06 3.38
N PRO A 76 -5.57 14.54 3.90
CA PRO A 76 -6.28 13.87 4.99
C PRO A 76 -6.75 12.45 4.61
N ARG A 77 -7.23 12.26 3.37
CA ARG A 77 -7.67 10.95 2.88
C ARG A 77 -6.49 9.99 2.74
N LEU A 78 -5.36 10.47 2.23
CA LEU A 78 -4.14 9.67 2.09
C LEU A 78 -3.60 9.22 3.45
N LYS A 79 -3.64 10.08 4.48
CA LYS A 79 -3.25 9.72 5.85
C LYS A 79 -4.11 8.59 6.41
N LYS A 80 -5.43 8.63 6.20
CA LYS A 80 -6.34 7.54 6.61
C LYS A 80 -6.05 6.21 5.90
N LEU A 81 -5.73 6.25 4.61
CA LEU A 81 -5.43 5.05 3.81
C LEU A 81 -4.03 4.46 4.08
N LEU A 82 -3.11 5.27 4.59
CA LEU A 82 -1.71 4.93 4.83
C LEU A 82 -1.33 5.13 6.31
N PRO A 83 -1.92 4.33 7.22
CA PRO A 83 -1.75 4.52 8.67
C PRO A 83 -0.30 4.46 9.13
N TYR A 84 0.53 3.59 8.52
CA TYR A 84 1.93 3.39 8.92
C TYR A 84 2.97 4.18 8.12
N VAL A 85 2.55 5.01 7.16
CA VAL A 85 3.48 5.65 6.20
C VAL A 85 3.60 7.16 6.41
N SER A 86 2.57 7.77 7.01
CA SER A 86 2.46 9.23 7.17
C SER A 86 2.98 9.76 8.50
N VAL A 87 3.11 8.88 9.48
CA VAL A 87 3.67 9.18 10.79
C VAL A 87 5.04 8.54 10.82
N PRO A 88 6.14 9.26 11.10
CA PRO A 88 7.34 8.58 11.56
C PRO A 88 6.95 7.90 12.87
N TYR A 89 6.67 6.59 12.82
CA TYR A 89 6.90 5.78 14.01
C TYR A 89 8.33 6.07 14.46
N PRO A 90 8.60 6.25 15.75
CA PRO A 90 9.96 6.45 16.21
C PRO A 90 10.79 5.29 15.66
N LYS A 91 11.76 5.62 14.81
CA LYS A 91 12.78 4.65 14.40
C LYS A 91 13.59 4.41 15.66
N ASN A 92 13.35 3.27 16.32
CA ASN A 92 14.27 2.57 17.21
C ASN A 92 15.31 3.51 17.86
N VAL A 93 14.89 4.15 18.94
CA VAL A 93 15.79 4.66 19.98
C VAL A 93 16.46 3.44 20.60
N ASN A 94 17.78 3.35 20.49
CA ASN A 94 18.58 2.46 21.33
C ASN A 94 18.43 2.89 22.80
#